data_AF-A0A9D6IYD2-F1
#
_entry.id   AF-A0A9D6IYD2-F1
#
_cell.length_a   1.000
_cell.length_b   1.000
_cell.length_c   1.000
_cell.angle_alpha   90.00
_cell.angle_beta   90.00
_cell.angle_gamma   90.00
#
_symmetry.space_group_name_H-M   'P 1'
#
loop_
_entity.id
_entity.type
_entity.pdbx_description
1 polymer ?
#
loop_
_entity_poly.entity_id
_entity_poly.type
_entity_poly.pdbx_seq_one_letter_code
_entity_poly.pdbx_strand_id
1 'polypeptide(L)'
;MRPDENRLTIGGGTRILALIADPVSQVRSPAMVNALLERRGRFGAFVLVPMQVPRGALARTKGRGVHSGVPMLTAQMELMLRFMGVE
;
A
#
# COMPACT_ATOMS: atom_id res chain seq x y z
N MET A 1 -12.92 2.57 -28.85
CA MET A 1 -12.76 3.06 -27.46
C MET A 1 -11.38 3.69 -27.34
N ARG A 2 -11.28 4.94 -26.88
CA ARG A 2 -9.99 5.67 -26.87
C ARG A 2 -9.12 5.21 -25.69
N PRO A 3 -7.80 5.02 -25.88
CA PRO A 3 -6.91 4.48 -24.84
C PRO A 3 -6.79 5.38 -23.60
N ASP A 4 -7.14 6.66 -23.73
CA ASP A 4 -7.03 7.71 -22.72
C ASP A 4 -8.17 7.68 -21.68
N GLU A 5 -9.31 7.07 -22.00
CA GLU A 5 -10.53 7.05 -21.18
C GLU A 5 -10.47 6.04 -20.01
N ASN A 6 -9.44 5.18 -19.98
CA ASN A 6 -9.37 4.00 -19.11
C ASN A 6 -8.54 4.18 -17.82
N ARG A 7 -8.00 5.38 -17.54
CA ARG A 7 -7.11 5.64 -16.38
C ARG A 7 -7.83 5.72 -15.03
N LEU A 8 -9.16 5.66 -15.01
CA LEU A 8 -9.95 5.64 -13.77
C LEU A 8 -10.73 4.33 -13.56
N THR A 9 -10.58 3.37 -14.48
CA THR A 9 -11.39 2.15 -14.50
C THR A 9 -10.50 0.94 -14.26
N ILE A 10 -10.95 0.01 -13.40
CA ILE A 10 -10.28 -1.27 -13.20
C ILE A 10 -10.70 -2.20 -14.34
N GLY A 11 -9.73 -2.83 -15.00
CA GLY A 11 -9.95 -3.74 -16.13
C GLY A 11 -8.95 -4.90 -16.15
N GLY A 12 -8.98 -5.72 -17.19
CA GLY A 12 -8.17 -6.94 -17.27
C GLY A 12 -6.64 -6.73 -17.23
N GLY A 13 -6.16 -5.51 -17.54
CA GLY A 13 -4.75 -5.14 -17.43
C GLY A 13 -4.33 -4.56 -16.08
N THR A 14 -5.25 -4.37 -15.12
CA THR A 14 -4.95 -3.76 -13.83
C THR A 14 -4.02 -4.64 -13.00
N ARG A 15 -2.92 -4.07 -12.53
CA ARG A 15 -1.96 -4.75 -11.65
C ARG A 15 -2.35 -4.52 -10.19
N ILE A 16 -2.62 -5.61 -9.48
CA ILE A 16 -2.96 -5.56 -8.06
C ILE A 16 -1.69 -5.42 -7.24
N LEU A 17 -1.65 -4.38 -6.42
CA LEU A 17 -0.74 -4.24 -5.29
C LEU A 17 -1.49 -4.76 -4.06
N ALA A 18 -0.90 -5.69 -3.31
CA ALA A 18 -1.52 -6.23 -2.10
C ALA A 18 -0.91 -5.57 -0.86
N LEU A 19 -1.75 -5.03 0.01
CA LEU A 19 -1.36 -4.68 1.37
C LEU A 19 -1.81 -5.80 2.29
N ILE A 20 -0.83 -6.52 2.85
CA ILE A 20 -1.10 -7.64 3.75
C ILE A 20 -0.92 -7.18 5.19
N ALA A 21 -1.95 -7.39 6.02
CA ALA A 21 -1.90 -7.14 7.46
C ALA A 21 -2.90 -8.04 8.22
N ASP A 22 -2.72 -8.08 9.54
CA ASP A 22 -3.57 -8.81 10.47
C ASP A 22 -3.57 -8.07 11.82
N PRO A 23 -4.62 -7.27 12.15
CA PRO A 23 -5.81 -6.98 11.34
C PRO A 23 -5.56 -5.94 10.24
N VAL A 24 -6.13 -6.14 9.05
CA VAL A 24 -6.03 -5.19 7.92
C VAL A 24 -6.94 -3.98 8.06
N SER A 25 -8.02 -4.07 8.84
CA SER A 25 -8.99 -2.98 9.01
C SER A 25 -8.41 -1.71 9.64
N GLN A 26 -7.27 -1.82 10.33
CA GLN A 26 -6.60 -0.68 10.97
C GLN A 26 -5.75 0.14 9.99
N VAL A 27 -5.49 -0.35 8.78
CA VAL A 27 -4.59 0.32 7.83
C VAL A 27 -5.33 1.35 6.99
N ARG A 28 -4.87 2.61 7.04
CA ARG A 28 -5.41 3.70 6.20
C ARG A 28 -4.75 3.81 4.83
N SER A 29 -3.62 3.13 4.64
CA SER A 29 -2.79 3.21 3.43
C SER A 29 -3.53 2.89 2.12
N PRO A 30 -4.49 1.93 2.03
CA PRO A 30 -5.23 1.67 0.79
C PRO A 30 -5.94 2.91 0.23
N ALA A 31 -6.68 3.63 1.07
CA ALA A 31 -7.38 4.84 0.66
C ALA A 31 -6.41 5.92 0.20
N MET A 32 -5.33 6.15 0.96
CA MET A 32 -4.34 7.18 0.65
C MET A 32 -3.56 6.87 -0.64
N VAL A 33 -3.14 5.62 -0.83
CA VAL A 33 -2.38 5.20 -2.02
C VAL A 33 -3.27 5.21 -3.27
N ASN A 34 -4.51 4.73 -3.18
CA ASN A 34 -5.43 4.75 -4.33
C ASN A 34 -5.76 6.18 -4.76
N ALA A 35 -6.01 7.09 -3.81
CA ALA A 35 -6.18 8.52 -4.13
C ALA A 35 -4.91 9.13 -4.75
N LEU A 36 -3.72 8.73 -4.31
CA LEU A 36 -2.47 9.16 -4.93
C LEU A 36 -2.30 8.61 -6.35
N LEU A 37 -2.67 7.35 -6.57
CA LEU A 37 -2.66 6.72 -7.90
C LEU A 37 -3.62 7.47 -8.84
N GLU A 38 -4.81 7.85 -8.38
CA GLU A 38 -5.76 8.67 -9.16
C GLU A 38 -5.15 10.01 -9.52
N ARG A 39 -4.60 10.76 -8.55
CA ARG A 39 -3.95 12.07 -8.78
C ARG A 39 -2.77 12.01 -9.73
N ARG A 40 -2.10 10.86 -9.83
CA ARG A 40 -0.98 10.62 -10.77
C ARG A 40 -1.43 9.99 -12.09
N GLY A 41 -2.74 9.77 -12.27
CA GLY A 41 -3.33 9.06 -13.41
C GLY A 41 -2.79 7.64 -13.57
N ARG A 42 -2.48 6.96 -12.47
CA ARG A 42 -1.99 5.58 -12.43
C ARG A 42 -3.02 4.62 -11.86
N PHE A 43 -4.15 5.12 -11.38
CA PHE A 43 -5.31 4.30 -11.06
C PHE A 43 -5.78 3.55 -12.32
N GLY A 44 -6.44 2.41 -12.16
CA GLY A 44 -6.76 1.51 -13.27
C GLY A 44 -5.57 0.70 -13.82
N ALA A 45 -4.37 1.28 -13.92
CA ALA A 45 -3.14 0.50 -14.18
C ALA A 45 -2.65 -0.23 -12.93
N PHE A 46 -2.80 0.42 -11.77
CA PHE A 46 -2.49 -0.14 -10.46
C PHE A 46 -3.65 0.12 -9.49
N VAL A 47 -3.89 -0.82 -8.59
CA VAL A 47 -4.81 -0.65 -7.45
C VAL A 47 -4.21 -1.32 -6.22
N LEU A 48 -4.24 -0.65 -5.08
CA LEU A 48 -3.85 -1.23 -3.79
C LEU A 48 -5.08 -1.83 -3.13
N VAL A 49 -5.02 -3.14 -2.84
CA VAL A 49 -6.10 -3.90 -2.21
C VAL A 49 -5.65 -4.36 -0.82
N PRO A 50 -6.41 -4.04 0.25
CA PRO A 50 -6.16 -4.61 1.57
C PRO A 50 -6.51 -6.11 1.58
N MET A 51 -5.61 -6.92 2.11
CA MET A 51 -5.79 -8.35 2.28
C MET A 51 -5.53 -8.73 3.74
N GLN A 52 -6.58 -9.22 4.42
CA GLN A 52 -6.48 -9.84 5.73
C GLN A 52 -5.76 -11.19 5.56
N VAL A 53 -4.55 -11.33 6.09
CA VAL A 53 -3.80 -12.58 5.99
C VAL A 53 -3.27 -12.97 7.36
N PRO A 54 -3.84 -14.03 7.98
CA PRO A 54 -3.38 -14.50 9.28
C PRO A 54 -1.89 -14.84 9.26
N ARG A 55 -1.18 -14.58 10.37
CA ARG A 55 0.28 -14.81 10.46
C ARG A 55 0.72 -16.21 10.01
N GLY A 56 -0.06 -17.24 10.33
CA GLY A 56 0.22 -18.63 9.94
C GLY A 56 0.12 -18.91 8.42
N ALA A 57 -0.59 -18.07 7.67
CA ALA A 57 -0.78 -18.23 6.23
C ALA A 57 0.40 -17.69 5.39
N LEU A 58 1.33 -16.94 6.01
CA LEU A 58 2.46 -16.30 5.33
C LEU A 58 3.73 -17.16 5.23
N ALA A 59 3.72 -18.39 5.75
CA ALA A 59 4.88 -19.28 5.82
C ALA A 59 5.59 -19.50 4.47
N ARG A 60 4.88 -19.38 3.34
CA ARG A 60 5.42 -19.56 1.97
C ARG A 60 5.88 -18.27 1.27
N THR A 61 5.79 -17.11 1.93
CA THR A 61 6.11 -15.80 1.31
C THR A 61 7.56 -15.34 1.49
N LYS A 62 8.42 -16.16 2.10
CA LYS A 62 9.85 -15.86 2.26
C LYS A 62 10.50 -15.52 0.90
N GLY A 63 11.19 -14.37 0.84
CA GLY A 63 12.06 -14.00 -0.28
C GLY A 63 11.49 -13.06 -1.35
N ARG A 64 10.20 -12.66 -1.30
CA ARG A 64 9.64 -11.65 -2.21
C ARG A 64 9.50 -10.32 -1.49
N GLY A 65 10.33 -9.33 -1.82
CA GLY A 65 10.42 -7.96 -1.27
C GLY A 65 9.25 -7.49 -0.40
N VAL A 66 9.17 -8.02 0.82
CA VAL A 66 8.21 -7.57 1.83
C VAL A 66 8.79 -6.29 2.39
N HIS A 67 8.24 -5.16 1.96
CA HIS A 67 8.52 -3.89 2.63
C HIS A 67 7.80 -3.94 3.97
N SER A 68 8.50 -4.43 4.99
CA SER A 68 8.02 -4.30 6.36
C SER A 68 7.80 -2.80 6.63
N GLY A 69 6.76 -2.44 7.37
CA GLY A 69 6.51 -1.05 7.74
C GLY A 69 7.63 -0.43 8.60
N VAL A 70 8.62 -1.22 9.01
CA VAL A 70 9.69 -0.84 9.94
C VAL A 70 10.48 0.38 9.47
N PRO A 71 11.01 0.47 8.23
CA PRO A 71 11.77 1.66 7.83
C PRO A 71 10.92 2.94 7.79
N MET A 72 9.64 2.83 7.39
CA MET A 72 8.69 3.96 7.42
C MET A 72 8.38 4.36 8.86
N LEU A 73 8.18 3.38 9.74
CA LEU A 73 7.93 3.61 11.15
C LEU A 73 9.15 4.22 11.83
N THR A 74 10.35 3.74 11.55
CA THR A 74 11.61 4.32 12.02
C THR A 74 11.70 5.80 11.63
N ALA A 75 11.47 6.12 10.35
CA ALA A 75 11.47 7.51 9.88
C ALA A 75 10.38 8.36 10.56
N GLN A 76 9.17 7.81 10.78
CA GLN A 76 8.11 8.52 11.51
C GLN A 76 8.47 8.74 12.99
N MET A 77 9.06 7.75 13.65
CA MET A 77 9.50 7.85 15.03
C MET A 77 10.62 8.87 15.18
N GLU A 78 11.61 8.88 14.27
CA GLU A 78 12.66 9.90 14.25
C GLU A 78 12.08 11.31 14.10
N LEU A 79 11.13 11.50 13.19
CA LEU A 79 10.45 12.78 13.01
C LEU A 79 9.65 13.19 14.26
N MET A 80 8.99 12.25 14.94
CA MET A 80 8.26 12.53 16.18
C MET A 80 9.18 12.84 17.35
N LEU A 81 10.27 12.08 17.54
CA LEU A 81 11.27 12.29 18.58
C LEU A 81 11.93 13.66 18.42
N ARG A 82 12.30 14.01 17.19
CA ARG A 82 12.82 15.35 16.86
C ARG A 82 11.81 16.45 17.15
N PHE A 83 10.53 16.26 16.82
CA PHE A 83 9.48 17.23 17.15
C PHE A 83 9.25 17.38 18.66
N MET A 84 9.36 16.30 19.42
CA MET A 84 9.19 16.29 20.88
C MET A 84 10.44 16.75 21.65
N GLY A 85 11.55 17.03 20.98
CA GLY A 85 12.80 17.46 21.61
C GLY A 85 13.48 16.37 22.43
N VAL A 86 13.23 15.10 22.10
CA VAL A 86 13.85 13.94 22.75
C VAL A 86 14.86 13.38 21.76
N GLU A 87 16.14 13.68 21.95
CA GLU A 87 17.26 13.06 21.22
C GLU A 87 17.98 12.03 22.09
#